data_AF-A0A9P0F9I5-F1
#
_entry.id   AF-A0A9P0F9I5-F1
#
_cell.length_a   1.000
_cell.length_b   1.000
_cell.length_c   1.000
_cell.angle_alpha   90.00
_cell.angle_beta   90.00
_cell.angle_gamma   90.00
#
_symmetry.space_group_name_H-M   'P 1'
#
loop_
_entity.id
_entity.type
_entity.pdbx_description
1 polymer ?
#
loop_
_entity_poly.entity_id
_entity_poly.type
_entity_poly.pdbx_seq_one_letter_code
_entity_poly.pdbx_strand_id
1 'polypeptide(L)'
;MFSDMLDSSQNYITQLSAKDDCGKPLHLTPLIESGKISEAQNISRVTDLEHNIKSHAGFLTVNKRFKTNLFFWFFKAKSNDWENLPLLLWLQGGPGMTSLYGLFMENGPFEIKRESADDFSLLNRKYAWTNEYNVVYTDNPAGVGYSHTGSEKGYATNQKQVANNLYKALVQFFKLFPSLHSNKFFLTGESYAGKYIPALGYKIHSANKKSKFRINLTGLFVGNAFFSPGDQMIYGDYLKMIGLLDENQQHIFNTYQADIKN
;
A
#
# COMPACT_ATOMS: atom_id res chain seq x y z
N MET A 1 -22.29 31.41 33.68
CA MET A 1 -23.11 30.35 33.05
C MET A 1 -23.29 30.78 31.59
N PHE A 2 -22.33 30.63 30.68
CA PHE A 2 -21.42 29.54 30.36
C PHE A 2 -20.05 30.12 29.94
N SER A 3 -18.96 29.72 30.59
CA SER A 3 -17.61 29.97 30.07
C SER A 3 -16.59 28.91 30.50
N ASP A 4 -17.01 27.69 30.79
CA ASP A 4 -16.10 26.61 31.17
C ASP A 4 -16.49 25.33 30.44
N MET A 5 -15.87 25.10 29.28
CA MET A 5 -15.69 23.76 28.66
C MET A 5 -14.77 23.89 27.43
N LEU A 6 -13.53 24.31 27.65
CA LEU A 6 -12.42 23.93 26.77
C LEU A 6 -11.29 23.50 27.69
N ASP A 7 -11.32 22.22 28.04
CA ASP A 7 -10.13 21.53 28.53
C ASP A 7 -9.11 21.53 27.39
N SER A 8 -8.10 22.37 27.52
CA SER A 8 -6.98 22.52 26.59
C SER A 8 -5.84 21.53 26.87
N SER A 9 -6.07 20.52 27.69
CA SER A 9 -5.10 19.45 27.92
C SER A 9 -5.35 18.30 26.94
N GLN A 10 -4.72 18.36 25.76
CA GLN A 10 -4.14 17.23 25.02
C GLN A 10 -3.77 17.67 23.58
N ASN A 11 -2.78 18.57 23.46
CA ASN A 11 -2.06 18.74 22.21
C ASN A 11 -1.07 17.57 22.06
N TYR A 12 -1.45 16.53 21.32
CA TYR A 12 -0.55 15.42 20.95
C TYR A 12 -0.16 15.42 19.48
N ILE A 13 0.13 16.62 18.94
CA ILE A 13 0.87 16.72 17.68
C ILE A 13 2.18 17.39 18.03
N THR A 14 3.14 16.58 18.49
CA THR A 14 4.53 17.01 18.51
C THR A 14 4.92 17.28 17.06
N GLN A 15 5.17 18.55 16.72
CA GLN A 15 5.83 18.93 15.48
C GLN A 15 7.11 18.11 15.35
N LEU A 16 7.11 17.11 14.48
CA LEU A 16 8.32 16.34 14.20
C LEU A 16 9.30 17.27 13.50
N SER A 17 10.39 17.62 14.18
CA SER A 17 11.48 18.36 13.55
C SER A 17 12.29 17.42 12.68
N ALA A 18 12.93 17.94 11.63
CA ALA A 18 13.88 17.16 10.81
C ALA A 18 15.09 16.61 11.60
N LYS A 19 15.24 16.98 12.88
CA LYS A 19 16.29 16.52 13.80
C LYS A 19 15.81 15.45 14.78
N ASP A 20 14.53 15.09 14.76
CA ASP A 20 13.99 14.13 15.71
C ASP A 20 14.40 12.71 15.32
N ASP A 21 14.94 11.96 16.29
CA ASP A 21 15.32 10.57 16.11
C ASP A 21 14.07 9.72 15.92
N CYS A 22 13.75 9.40 14.66
CA CYS A 22 12.65 8.53 14.28
C CYS A 22 12.92 7.03 14.60
N GLY A 23 14.03 6.74 15.26
CA GLY A 23 14.44 5.40 15.64
C GLY A 23 15.06 4.60 14.49
N LYS A 24 15.34 3.32 14.75
CA LYS A 24 15.88 2.39 13.76
C LYS A 24 14.74 1.69 12.99
N PRO A 25 14.91 1.41 11.68
CA PRO A 25 13.95 0.62 10.92
C PRO A 25 13.62 -0.72 11.59
N LEU A 26 12.33 -0.97 11.82
CA LEU A 26 11.85 -2.18 12.46
C LEU A 26 11.77 -3.36 11.48
N HIS A 27 12.83 -4.15 11.40
CA HIS A 27 12.84 -5.37 10.58
C HIS A 27 12.21 -6.55 11.32
N LEU A 28 11.05 -7.02 10.85
CA LEU A 28 10.29 -8.09 11.50
C LEU A 28 10.70 -9.49 11.03
N THR A 29 11.33 -9.62 9.86
CA THR A 29 11.73 -10.91 9.28
C THR A 29 12.51 -11.83 10.23
N PRO A 30 13.52 -11.36 11.00
CA PRO A 30 14.24 -12.24 11.93
C PRO A 30 13.35 -12.87 13.01
N LEU A 31 12.36 -12.12 13.52
CA LEU A 31 11.42 -12.63 14.51
C LEU A 31 10.41 -13.59 13.88
N ILE A 32 9.93 -13.29 12.67
CA ILE A 32 9.03 -14.17 11.91
C ILE A 32 9.72 -15.51 11.60
N GLU A 33 10.99 -15.48 11.19
CA GLU A 33 11.76 -16.68 10.87
C GLU A 33 12.12 -17.52 12.10
N SER A 34 12.32 -16.89 13.25
CA SER A 34 12.56 -17.57 14.53
C SER A 34 11.28 -18.02 15.25
N GLY A 35 10.11 -17.80 14.65
CA GLY A 35 8.82 -18.20 15.23
C GLY A 35 8.34 -17.33 16.39
N LYS A 36 9.01 -16.20 16.66
CA LYS A 36 8.68 -15.24 17.73
C LYS A 36 7.54 -14.31 17.31
N ILE A 37 6.40 -14.89 16.92
CA ILE A 37 5.29 -14.16 16.29
C ILE A 37 4.64 -13.17 17.25
N SER A 38 4.38 -13.55 18.50
CA SER A 38 3.79 -12.64 19.50
C SER A 38 4.67 -11.43 19.78
N GLU A 39 6.00 -11.63 19.83
CA GLU A 39 6.97 -10.54 19.99
C GLU A 39 6.94 -9.60 18.77
N ALA A 40 7.00 -10.16 17.56
CA ALA A 40 6.92 -9.40 16.32
C ALA A 40 5.60 -8.60 16.19
N GLN A 41 4.48 -9.20 16.58
CA GLN A 41 3.19 -8.53 16.63
C GLN A 41 3.18 -7.40 17.66
N ASN A 42 3.77 -7.61 18.84
CA ASN A 42 3.77 -6.59 19.89
C ASN A 42 4.59 -5.36 19.48
N ILE A 43 5.82 -5.56 18.99
CA ILE A 43 6.71 -4.44 18.63
C ILE A 43 6.32 -3.73 17.33
N SER A 44 5.52 -4.38 16.48
CA SER A 44 5.00 -3.75 15.26
C SER A 44 3.77 -2.88 15.51
N ARG A 45 3.15 -2.92 16.70
CA ARG A 45 1.98 -2.09 17.00
C ARG A 45 2.35 -0.61 16.89
N VAL A 46 1.55 0.14 16.14
CA VAL A 46 1.63 1.60 16.17
C VAL A 46 0.69 2.10 17.26
N THR A 47 1.24 2.75 18.27
CA THR A 47 0.51 3.36 19.39
C THR A 47 0.21 4.82 19.09
N ASP A 48 -0.65 5.42 19.93
CA ASP A 48 -0.89 6.87 19.94
C ASP A 48 -1.48 7.44 18.63
N LEU A 49 -2.08 6.56 17.83
CA LEU A 49 -2.93 6.96 16.72
C LEU A 49 -4.27 7.45 17.25
N GLU A 50 -4.80 8.49 16.61
CA GLU A 50 -6.10 9.04 16.97
C GLU A 50 -7.19 7.95 16.99
N HIS A 51 -8.16 8.15 17.89
CA HIS A 51 -9.37 7.34 17.96
C HIS A 51 -9.15 5.82 18.15
N ASN A 52 -8.04 5.42 18.78
CA ASN A 52 -7.72 4.03 19.10
C ASN A 52 -7.66 3.10 17.86
N ILE A 53 -7.24 3.63 16.71
CA ILE A 53 -7.07 2.83 15.49
C ILE A 53 -5.95 1.80 15.70
N LYS A 54 -6.32 0.52 15.63
CA LYS A 54 -5.39 -0.61 15.82
C LYS A 54 -4.66 -0.90 14.51
N SER A 55 -3.35 -0.67 14.50
CA SER A 55 -2.52 -0.91 13.32
C SER A 55 -1.16 -1.49 13.66
N HIS A 56 -0.49 -2.04 12.65
CA HIS A 56 0.86 -2.60 12.74
C HIS A 56 1.70 -2.16 11.55
N ALA A 57 2.93 -1.70 11.80
CA ALA A 57 3.86 -1.30 10.76
C ALA A 57 5.23 -1.93 10.93
N GLY A 58 5.98 -2.03 9.84
CA GLY A 58 7.36 -2.51 9.87
C GLY A 58 7.86 -2.97 8.51
N PHE A 59 9.05 -3.56 8.52
CA PHE A 59 9.77 -3.98 7.33
C PHE A 59 9.83 -5.50 7.19
N LEU A 60 9.54 -5.99 5.99
CA LEU A 60 9.68 -7.39 5.59
C LEU A 60 10.82 -7.54 4.59
N THR A 61 11.88 -8.24 4.97
CA THR A 61 13.02 -8.55 4.11
C THR A 61 12.61 -9.58 3.05
N VAL A 62 12.62 -9.16 1.79
CA VAL A 62 12.25 -9.98 0.61
C VAL A 62 13.47 -10.51 -0.15
N ASN A 63 14.64 -9.92 0.10
CA ASN A 63 15.91 -10.41 -0.42
C ASN A 63 17.04 -10.14 0.58
N LYS A 64 17.51 -11.19 1.27
CA LYS A 64 18.61 -11.08 2.25
C LYS A 64 19.94 -10.69 1.61
N ARG A 65 20.24 -11.18 0.40
CA ARG A 65 21.50 -10.91 -0.31
C ARG A 65 21.70 -9.42 -0.56
N PHE A 66 20.63 -8.73 -0.98
CA PHE A 66 20.68 -7.30 -1.27
C PHE A 66 20.09 -6.44 -0.15
N LYS A 67 19.72 -7.05 0.99
CA LYS A 67 19.03 -6.38 2.09
C LYS A 67 17.81 -5.58 1.60
N THR A 68 17.03 -6.17 0.70
CA THR A 68 15.82 -5.56 0.15
C THR A 68 14.66 -5.79 1.11
N ASN A 69 14.05 -4.70 1.56
CA ASN A 69 12.97 -4.67 2.55
C ASN A 69 11.78 -3.89 1.99
N LEU A 70 10.58 -4.46 2.14
CA LEU A 70 9.33 -3.75 1.85
C LEU A 70 8.68 -3.30 3.15
N PHE A 71 8.33 -2.02 3.22
CA PHE A 71 7.53 -1.45 4.29
C PHE A 71 6.05 -1.78 4.09
N PHE A 72 5.38 -2.14 5.18
CA PHE A 72 3.93 -2.25 5.22
C PHE A 72 3.37 -1.50 6.41
N TRP A 73 2.13 -1.05 6.26
CA TRP A 73 1.29 -0.59 7.36
C TRP A 73 -0.09 -1.24 7.24
N PHE A 74 -0.38 -2.10 8.21
CA PHE A 74 -1.60 -2.89 8.31
C PHE A 74 -2.58 -2.28 9.30
N PHE A 75 -3.83 -2.11 8.88
CA PHE A 75 -4.95 -1.62 9.67
C PHE A 75 -6.01 -2.68 9.79
N LYS A 76 -6.45 -2.93 11.02
CA LYS A 76 -7.55 -3.84 11.30
C LYS A 76 -8.88 -3.18 10.94
N ALA A 77 -9.84 -3.99 10.52
CA ALA A 77 -11.22 -3.54 10.43
C ALA A 77 -11.70 -3.00 11.80
N LYS A 78 -12.63 -2.04 11.82
CA LYS A 78 -13.19 -1.50 13.07
C LYS A 78 -13.97 -2.52 13.90
N SER A 79 -14.50 -3.56 13.26
CA SER A 79 -15.24 -4.63 13.94
C SER A 79 -14.38 -5.34 14.98
N ASN A 80 -14.98 -5.73 16.11
CA ASN A 80 -14.33 -6.61 17.09
C ASN A 80 -14.01 -7.99 16.49
N ASP A 81 -14.73 -8.40 15.44
CA ASP A 81 -14.52 -9.65 14.71
C ASP A 81 -13.58 -9.48 13.49
N TRP A 82 -12.69 -8.49 13.51
CA TRP A 82 -11.77 -8.20 12.39
C TRP A 82 -10.98 -9.43 11.95
N GLU A 83 -10.68 -10.38 12.83
CA GLU A 83 -9.92 -11.59 12.48
C GLU A 83 -10.64 -12.50 11.49
N ASN A 84 -11.96 -12.41 11.35
CA ASN A 84 -12.75 -13.19 10.39
C ASN A 84 -13.13 -12.40 9.12
N LEU A 85 -12.78 -11.11 9.05
CA LEU A 85 -13.12 -10.23 7.93
C LEU A 85 -12.10 -10.30 6.78
N PRO A 86 -12.51 -10.04 5.52
CA PRO A 86 -11.60 -10.05 4.38
C PRO A 86 -10.36 -9.16 4.56
N LEU A 87 -9.25 -9.58 3.96
CA LEU A 87 -8.01 -8.82 3.90
C LEU A 87 -7.80 -8.26 2.48
N LEU A 88 -7.52 -6.97 2.41
CA LEU A 88 -7.18 -6.26 1.19
C LEU A 88 -5.71 -5.85 1.26
N LEU A 89 -4.93 -6.21 0.24
CA LEU A 89 -3.66 -5.53 -0.05
C LEU A 89 -3.97 -4.30 -0.88
N TRP A 90 -3.50 -3.11 -0.48
CA TRP A 90 -3.53 -1.90 -1.30
C TRP A 90 -2.13 -1.60 -1.86
N LEU A 91 -2.04 -1.40 -3.17
CA LEU A 91 -0.84 -0.98 -3.89
C LEU A 91 -1.11 0.28 -4.70
N GLN A 92 -0.32 1.32 -4.46
CA GLN A 92 -0.26 2.44 -5.41
C GLN A 92 0.51 2.10 -6.70
N GLY A 93 0.29 2.94 -7.72
CA GLY A 93 0.92 2.89 -9.03
C GLY A 93 2.18 3.76 -9.15
N GLY A 94 2.18 4.66 -10.15
CA GLY A 94 3.33 5.47 -10.55
C GLY A 94 3.92 5.04 -11.90
N PRO A 95 4.83 4.05 -11.98
CA PRO A 95 5.44 3.28 -10.89
C PRO A 95 6.27 4.17 -9.95
N GLY A 96 6.37 3.80 -8.67
CA GLY A 96 7.26 4.49 -7.73
C GLY A 96 6.57 5.37 -6.68
N MET A 97 5.24 5.39 -6.65
CA MET A 97 4.47 6.16 -5.67
C MET A 97 4.22 5.33 -4.40
N THR A 98 4.35 5.96 -3.24
CA THR A 98 4.07 5.30 -1.95
C THR A 98 2.61 4.90 -1.83
N SER A 99 2.35 3.71 -1.30
CA SER A 99 0.98 3.26 -0.97
C SER A 99 0.39 4.03 0.20
N LEU A 100 1.21 4.81 0.92
CA LEU A 100 0.73 5.76 1.93
C LEU A 100 -0.05 6.91 1.32
N TYR A 101 0.10 7.19 0.02
CA TYR A 101 -0.81 8.10 -0.67
C TYR A 101 -2.25 7.61 -0.56
N GLY A 102 -2.51 6.33 -0.82
CA GLY A 102 -3.87 5.78 -0.67
C GLY A 102 -4.35 5.69 0.77
N LEU A 103 -3.43 5.51 1.72
CA LEU A 103 -3.75 5.54 3.14
C LEU A 103 -4.24 6.94 3.57
N PHE A 104 -3.52 8.00 3.20
CA PHE A 104 -3.82 9.35 3.69
C PHE A 104 -4.78 10.14 2.82
N MET A 105 -4.77 9.91 1.51
CA MET A 105 -5.49 10.74 0.53
C MET A 105 -6.73 10.06 -0.04
N GLU A 106 -6.86 8.73 0.08
CA GLU A 106 -7.89 7.99 -0.64
C GLU A 106 -8.79 7.16 0.31
N ASN A 107 -8.38 5.95 0.67
CA ASN A 107 -9.24 4.93 1.28
C ASN A 107 -8.79 4.44 2.66
N GLY A 108 -7.67 4.97 3.18
CA GLY A 108 -7.25 4.68 4.54
C GLY A 108 -8.07 5.38 5.61
N PRO A 109 -7.78 5.10 6.89
CA PRO A 109 -8.58 5.57 8.01
C PRO A 109 -8.43 7.06 8.28
N PHE A 110 -7.46 7.73 7.65
CA PHE A 110 -7.11 9.11 7.95
C PHE A 110 -7.43 10.06 6.79
N GLU A 111 -7.79 11.28 7.18
CA GLU A 111 -7.71 12.50 6.39
C GLU A 111 -6.63 13.39 6.99
N ILE A 112 -5.81 14.01 6.14
CA ILE A 112 -4.85 15.02 6.61
C ILE A 112 -5.54 16.38 6.56
N LYS A 113 -5.65 17.05 7.71
CA LYS A 113 -6.11 18.42 7.81
C LYS A 113 -4.95 19.34 8.10
N ARG A 114 -4.80 20.37 7.28
CA ARG A 114 -3.83 21.44 7.54
C ARG A 114 -4.40 22.38 8.60
N GLU A 115 -3.73 22.48 9.74
CA GLU A 115 -4.09 23.40 10.82
C GLU A 115 -3.39 24.76 10.63
N SER A 116 -2.13 24.76 10.19
CA SER A 116 -1.38 25.97 9.87
C SER A 116 -0.34 25.72 8.77
N ALA A 117 0.59 26.66 8.54
CA ALA A 117 1.56 26.55 7.46
C ALA A 117 2.36 25.23 7.51
N ASP A 118 2.80 24.86 8.71
CA ASP A 118 3.68 23.73 9.00
C ASP A 118 3.07 22.76 10.03
N ASP A 119 1.75 22.84 10.26
CA ASP A 119 1.04 22.01 11.23
C ASP A 119 -0.12 21.27 10.58
N PHE A 120 -0.19 19.98 10.85
CA PHE A 120 -1.14 19.06 10.25
C PHE A 120 -1.67 18.11 11.32
N SER A 121 -2.98 17.94 11.33
CA SER A 121 -3.67 16.93 12.12
C SER A 121 -4.13 15.77 11.24
N LEU A 122 -4.24 14.61 11.86
CA LEU A 122 -5.00 13.51 11.28
C LEU A 122 -6.46 13.69 11.71
N LEU A 123 -7.38 13.22 10.88
CA LEU A 123 -8.79 13.11 11.21
C LEU A 123 -9.28 11.74 10.77
N ASN A 124 -10.30 11.21 11.43
CA ASN A 124 -10.98 10.01 10.94
C ASN A 124 -11.67 10.25 9.61
N ARG A 125 -11.30 9.48 8.59
CA ARG A 125 -12.02 9.44 7.31
C ARG A 125 -13.38 8.78 7.48
N LYS A 126 -14.44 9.47 7.03
CA LYS A 126 -15.82 8.95 7.11
C LYS A 126 -16.00 7.67 6.30
N TYR A 127 -15.47 7.63 5.08
CA TYR A 127 -15.60 6.51 4.14
C TYR A 127 -14.30 5.73 3.96
N ALA A 128 -13.70 5.32 5.08
CA ALA A 128 -12.51 4.48 5.06
C ALA A 128 -12.86 3.02 4.74
N TRP A 129 -12.02 2.35 3.95
CA TRP A 129 -12.18 0.90 3.71
C TRP A 129 -11.96 0.08 4.98
N THR A 130 -11.16 0.59 5.92
CA THR A 130 -10.93 -0.01 7.24
C THR A 130 -12.15 0.03 8.17
N ASN A 131 -13.25 0.67 7.76
CA ASN A 131 -14.53 0.51 8.45
C ASN A 131 -15.03 -0.95 8.34
N GLU A 132 -14.82 -1.60 7.20
CA GLU A 132 -15.41 -2.91 6.86
C GLU A 132 -14.37 -4.02 6.66
N TYR A 133 -13.12 -3.66 6.32
CA TYR A 133 -12.11 -4.63 5.91
C TYR A 133 -10.78 -4.44 6.63
N ASN A 134 -10.01 -5.52 6.70
CA ASN A 134 -8.59 -5.45 7.02
C ASN A 134 -7.85 -4.91 5.79
N VAL A 135 -6.98 -3.91 5.94
CA VAL A 135 -6.25 -3.33 4.82
C VAL A 135 -4.77 -3.21 5.14
N VAL A 136 -3.92 -3.74 4.26
CA VAL A 136 -2.47 -3.57 4.34
C VAL A 136 -1.97 -2.73 3.17
N TYR A 137 -1.40 -1.57 3.49
CA TYR A 137 -0.75 -0.67 2.54
C TYR A 137 0.72 -1.05 2.46
N THR A 138 1.23 -1.33 1.26
CA THR A 138 2.63 -1.77 1.08
C THR A 138 3.36 -0.88 0.10
N ASP A 139 4.47 -0.29 0.52
CA ASP A 139 5.34 0.47 -0.38
C ASP A 139 6.08 -0.48 -1.31
N ASN A 140 5.92 -0.27 -2.61
CA ASN A 140 6.42 -1.18 -3.63
C ASN A 140 6.79 -0.44 -4.92
N PRO A 141 7.89 -0.81 -5.59
CA PRO A 141 8.95 -1.75 -5.16
C PRO A 141 9.89 -1.15 -4.09
N ALA A 142 10.99 -1.84 -3.76
CA ALA A 142 12.05 -1.22 -2.97
C ALA A 142 12.58 0.05 -3.67
N GLY A 143 12.85 1.11 -2.88
CA GLY A 143 13.10 2.47 -3.35
C GLY A 143 11.89 3.40 -3.25
N VAL A 144 10.69 2.85 -3.02
CA VAL A 144 9.44 3.61 -2.86
C VAL A 144 9.14 3.86 -1.40
N GLY A 145 8.80 5.10 -1.06
CA GLY A 145 8.42 5.50 0.30
C GLY A 145 9.48 5.05 1.30
N TYR A 146 9.09 4.23 2.28
CA TYR A 146 10.04 3.68 3.24
C TYR A 146 10.76 2.41 2.77
N SER A 147 10.22 1.69 1.77
CA SER A 147 10.84 0.47 1.25
C SER A 147 12.22 0.75 0.64
N HIS A 148 13.21 -0.09 0.96
CA HIS A 148 14.60 0.19 0.60
C HIS A 148 15.41 -1.09 0.30
N THR A 149 16.61 -0.91 -0.24
CA THR A 149 17.56 -1.99 -0.54
C THR A 149 18.98 -1.53 -0.23
N GLY A 150 19.86 -2.45 0.17
CA GLY A 150 21.27 -2.16 0.48
C GLY A 150 22.20 -2.22 -0.73
N SER A 151 21.66 -2.43 -1.93
CA SER A 151 22.40 -2.49 -3.19
C SER A 151 21.50 -2.15 -4.37
N GLU A 152 22.05 -1.45 -5.37
CA GLU A 152 21.42 -1.18 -6.67
C GLU A 152 20.85 -2.44 -7.33
N LYS A 153 21.53 -3.58 -7.17
CA LYS A 153 21.08 -4.88 -7.71
C LYS A 153 19.80 -5.42 -7.05
N GLY A 154 19.35 -4.80 -5.95
CA GLY A 154 18.10 -5.13 -5.29
C GLY A 154 16.88 -4.38 -5.82
N TYR A 155 17.05 -3.35 -6.65
CA TYR A 155 15.95 -2.70 -7.34
C TYR A 155 15.34 -3.65 -8.39
N ALA A 156 14.02 -3.78 -8.36
CA ALA A 156 13.32 -4.66 -9.28
C ALA A 156 13.28 -4.03 -10.68
N THR A 157 13.77 -4.74 -11.68
CA THR A 157 13.83 -4.23 -13.07
C THR A 157 12.69 -4.73 -13.96
N ASN A 158 11.78 -5.55 -13.42
CA ASN A 158 10.61 -6.06 -14.15
C ASN A 158 9.52 -6.56 -13.20
N GLN A 159 8.31 -6.74 -13.75
CA GLN A 159 7.12 -7.16 -13.00
C GLN A 159 7.25 -8.55 -12.35
N LYS A 160 8.05 -9.45 -12.93
CA LYS A 160 8.31 -10.76 -12.33
C LYS A 160 9.09 -10.62 -11.02
N GLN A 161 10.08 -9.74 -10.96
CA GLN A 161 10.83 -9.46 -9.74
C GLN A 161 9.96 -8.74 -8.70
N VAL A 162 9.17 -7.75 -9.12
CA VAL A 162 8.17 -7.07 -8.26
C VAL A 162 7.21 -8.07 -7.63
N ALA A 163 6.56 -8.90 -8.44
CA ALA A 163 5.63 -9.93 -7.97
C ALA A 163 6.29 -10.95 -7.03
N ASN A 164 7.55 -11.34 -7.30
CA ASN A 164 8.29 -12.25 -6.41
C ASN A 164 8.57 -11.61 -5.04
N ASN A 165 8.93 -10.33 -5.00
CA ASN A 165 9.20 -9.60 -3.77
C ASN A 165 7.90 -9.42 -2.96
N LEU A 166 6.84 -8.93 -3.59
CA LEU A 166 5.52 -8.80 -2.96
C LEU A 166 4.99 -10.14 -2.44
N TYR A 167 5.14 -11.23 -3.21
CA TYR A 167 4.74 -12.57 -2.76
C TYR A 167 5.50 -13.00 -1.49
N LYS A 168 6.81 -12.77 -1.42
CA LYS A 168 7.59 -13.07 -0.22
C LYS A 168 7.19 -12.21 0.97
N ALA A 169 6.84 -10.94 0.76
CA ALA A 169 6.30 -10.07 1.80
C ALA A 169 4.96 -10.62 2.30
N LEU A 170 4.03 -10.98 1.40
CA LEU A 170 2.73 -11.56 1.78
C LEU A 170 2.86 -12.86 2.56
N VAL A 171 3.76 -13.77 2.15
CA VAL A 171 4.01 -15.01 2.91
C VAL A 171 4.48 -14.70 4.34
N GLN A 172 5.34 -13.69 4.52
CA GLN A 172 5.76 -13.26 5.85
C GLN A 172 4.64 -12.57 6.62
N PHE A 173 3.84 -11.74 5.95
CA PHE A 173 2.69 -11.07 6.54
C PHE A 173 1.68 -12.10 7.09
N PHE A 174 1.31 -13.13 6.32
CA PHE A 174 0.41 -14.18 6.80
C PHE A 174 1.02 -15.07 7.89
N LYS A 175 2.35 -15.18 7.97
CA LYS A 175 3.02 -15.81 9.12
C LYS A 175 2.98 -14.92 10.36
N LEU A 176 3.07 -13.61 10.18
CA LEU A 176 2.96 -12.61 11.25
C LEU A 176 1.53 -12.48 11.77
N PHE A 177 0.52 -12.64 10.92
CA PHE A 177 -0.90 -12.59 11.26
C PHE A 177 -1.61 -13.89 10.84
N PRO A 178 -1.35 -15.02 11.53
CA PRO A 178 -1.86 -16.33 11.12
C PRO A 178 -3.39 -16.44 11.16
N SER A 179 -4.07 -15.67 12.02
CA SER A 179 -5.54 -15.63 12.07
C SER A 179 -6.18 -15.16 10.76
N LEU A 180 -5.48 -14.32 9.99
CA LEU A 180 -5.97 -13.82 8.70
C LEU A 180 -5.70 -14.77 7.52
N HIS A 181 -4.93 -15.85 7.71
CA HIS A 181 -4.47 -16.69 6.59
C HIS A 181 -5.62 -17.44 5.88
N SER A 182 -6.68 -17.77 6.62
CA SER A 182 -7.90 -18.38 6.07
C SER A 182 -8.83 -17.40 5.37
N ASN A 183 -8.66 -16.09 5.61
CA ASN A 183 -9.64 -15.09 5.19
C ASN A 183 -9.65 -14.93 3.68
N LYS A 184 -10.77 -14.46 3.14
CA LYS A 184 -10.82 -14.03 1.75
C LYS A 184 -9.80 -12.92 1.54
N PHE A 185 -8.85 -13.13 0.64
CA PHE A 185 -7.80 -12.18 0.35
C PHE A 185 -7.98 -11.55 -1.04
N PHE A 186 -7.91 -10.23 -1.11
CA PHE A 186 -8.02 -9.49 -2.35
C PHE A 186 -6.77 -8.66 -2.62
N LEU A 187 -6.33 -8.64 -3.87
CA LEU A 187 -5.33 -7.71 -4.35
C LEU A 187 -6.03 -6.48 -4.90
N THR A 188 -5.75 -5.33 -4.31
CA THR A 188 -6.38 -4.05 -4.65
C THR A 188 -5.34 -2.97 -4.90
N GLY A 189 -5.69 -1.95 -5.69
CA GLY A 189 -4.80 -0.84 -6.00
C GLY A 189 -5.25 -0.07 -7.22
N GLU A 190 -4.41 0.84 -7.69
CA GLU A 190 -4.77 1.71 -8.83
C GLU A 190 -3.61 2.08 -9.75
N SER A 191 -3.94 2.70 -10.90
CA SER A 191 -2.96 3.24 -11.84
C SER A 191 -2.00 2.13 -12.32
N TYR A 192 -0.69 2.31 -12.18
CA TYR A 192 0.32 1.31 -12.55
C TYR A 192 0.23 0.00 -11.73
N ALA A 193 -0.56 -0.05 -10.65
CA ALA A 193 -0.94 -1.31 -10.02
C ALA A 193 -1.72 -2.25 -10.96
N GLY A 194 -2.25 -1.74 -12.08
CA GLY A 194 -2.71 -2.54 -13.22
C GLY A 194 -1.66 -3.50 -13.79
N LYS A 195 -0.37 -3.25 -13.55
CA LYS A 195 0.72 -4.20 -13.82
C LYS A 195 1.08 -5.05 -12.59
N TYR A 196 1.13 -4.43 -11.41
CA TYR A 196 1.53 -5.12 -10.17
C TYR A 196 0.56 -6.22 -9.76
N ILE A 197 -0.74 -5.93 -9.77
CA ILE A 197 -1.79 -6.81 -9.24
C ILE A 197 -1.94 -8.07 -10.08
N PRO A 198 -2.05 -8.03 -11.42
CA PRO A 198 -2.09 -9.26 -12.22
C PRO A 198 -0.79 -10.08 -12.12
N ALA A 199 0.38 -9.42 -12.09
CA ALA A 199 1.65 -10.12 -11.95
C ALA A 199 1.76 -10.86 -10.61
N LEU A 200 1.34 -10.21 -9.52
CA LEU A 200 1.29 -10.82 -8.19
C LEU A 200 0.21 -11.91 -8.09
N GLY A 201 -0.98 -11.67 -8.65
CA GLY A 201 -2.05 -12.66 -8.71
C GLY A 201 -1.61 -13.94 -9.42
N TYR A 202 -0.96 -13.81 -10.59
CA TYR A 202 -0.37 -14.94 -11.31
C TYR A 202 0.71 -15.65 -10.48
N LYS A 203 1.56 -14.90 -9.78
CA LYS A 203 2.58 -15.46 -8.90
C LYS A 203 1.97 -16.28 -7.75
N ILE A 204 0.94 -15.76 -7.09
CA ILE A 204 0.21 -16.47 -6.02
C ILE A 204 -0.45 -17.73 -6.59
N HIS A 205 -1.19 -17.61 -7.69
CA HIS A 205 -1.83 -18.75 -8.35
C HIS A 205 -0.83 -19.86 -8.68
N SER A 206 0.31 -19.50 -9.26
CA SER A 206 1.37 -20.45 -9.62
C SER A 206 2.01 -21.10 -8.39
N ALA A 207 2.22 -20.34 -7.31
CA ALA A 207 2.81 -20.84 -6.09
C ALA A 207 1.84 -21.76 -5.32
N ASN A 208 0.55 -21.43 -5.29
CA ASN A 208 -0.49 -22.23 -4.66
C ASN A 208 -0.62 -23.65 -5.24
N LYS A 209 -0.24 -23.87 -6.51
CA LYS A 209 -0.21 -25.20 -7.14
C LYS A 209 0.88 -26.11 -6.58
N LYS A 210 1.92 -25.54 -5.95
CA LYS A 210 3.13 -26.27 -5.52
C LYS A 210 3.37 -26.20 -4.00
N SER A 211 2.82 -25.19 -3.33
CA SER A 211 3.05 -24.89 -1.92
C SER A 211 1.96 -25.49 -1.03
N LYS A 212 2.35 -26.00 0.14
CA LYS A 212 1.40 -26.33 1.22
C LYS A 212 0.86 -25.08 1.93
N PHE A 213 1.63 -24.00 1.95
CA PHE A 213 1.19 -22.69 2.44
C PHE A 213 0.51 -21.94 1.29
N ARG A 214 -0.82 -21.99 1.23
CA ARG A 214 -1.64 -21.44 0.15
C ARG A 214 -2.32 -20.15 0.59
N ILE A 215 -2.13 -19.08 -0.15
CA ILE A 215 -2.84 -17.82 0.08
C ILE A 215 -4.24 -17.93 -0.55
N ASN A 216 -5.29 -17.64 0.24
CA ASN A 216 -6.69 -17.69 -0.19
C ASN A 216 -7.09 -16.48 -1.07
N LEU A 217 -6.40 -16.31 -2.20
CA LEU A 217 -6.67 -15.25 -3.17
C LEU A 217 -8.05 -15.44 -3.79
N THR A 218 -8.95 -14.51 -3.47
CA THR A 218 -10.38 -14.56 -3.84
C THR A 218 -10.70 -13.65 -5.02
N GLY A 219 -10.04 -12.50 -5.14
CA GLY A 219 -10.31 -11.56 -6.22
C GLY A 219 -9.26 -10.48 -6.40
N LEU A 220 -9.38 -9.76 -7.51
CA LEU A 220 -8.56 -8.63 -7.90
C LEU A 220 -9.47 -7.42 -8.12
N PHE A 221 -9.08 -6.25 -7.63
CA PHE A 221 -9.74 -4.97 -7.91
C PHE A 221 -8.68 -3.96 -8.32
N VAL A 222 -8.85 -3.26 -9.45
CA VAL A 222 -7.90 -2.25 -9.87
C VAL A 222 -8.63 -1.01 -10.39
N GLY A 223 -8.42 0.14 -9.73
CA GLY A 223 -8.94 1.43 -10.16
C GLY A 223 -8.08 2.07 -11.24
N ASN A 224 -8.70 2.65 -12.28
CA ASN A 224 -8.04 3.44 -13.33
C ASN A 224 -6.71 2.84 -13.83
N ALA A 225 -6.74 1.53 -14.07
CA ALA A 225 -5.56 0.69 -14.20
C ALA A 225 -4.83 0.91 -15.53
N PHE A 226 -3.49 0.95 -15.51
CA PHE A 226 -2.67 0.87 -16.72
C PHE A 226 -2.21 -0.58 -16.94
N PHE A 227 -2.97 -1.35 -17.74
CA PHE A 227 -2.74 -2.78 -17.98
C PHE A 227 -2.42 -3.12 -19.44
N SER A 228 -2.92 -2.37 -20.42
CA SER A 228 -2.64 -2.58 -21.85
C SER A 228 -2.30 -1.26 -22.54
N PRO A 229 -1.01 -0.88 -22.60
CA PRO A 229 -0.59 0.38 -23.22
C PRO A 229 -1.12 0.56 -24.64
N GLY A 230 -1.06 -0.48 -25.49
CA GLY A 230 -1.52 -0.41 -26.87
C GLY A 230 -3.03 -0.14 -27.02
N ASP A 231 -3.84 -0.63 -26.07
CA ASP A 231 -5.29 -0.43 -26.08
C ASP A 231 -5.73 0.84 -25.35
N GLN A 232 -4.93 1.31 -24.39
CA GLN A 232 -5.30 2.40 -23.49
C GLN A 232 -4.67 3.74 -23.85
N MET A 233 -3.54 3.75 -24.57
CA MET A 233 -2.89 4.97 -25.04
C MET A 233 -3.58 5.47 -26.33
N ILE A 234 -4.92 5.57 -26.31
CA ILE A 234 -5.75 6.07 -27.42
C ILE A 234 -6.45 7.33 -26.92
N TYR A 235 -5.75 8.47 -26.98
CA TYR A 235 -6.19 9.71 -26.31
C TYR A 235 -6.69 10.80 -27.25
N GLY A 236 -6.31 10.81 -28.52
CA GLY A 236 -6.61 11.91 -29.45
C GLY A 236 -8.10 12.23 -29.54
N ASP A 237 -8.91 11.20 -29.80
CA ASP A 237 -10.37 11.34 -29.89
C ASP A 237 -10.98 11.76 -28.54
N TYR A 238 -10.57 11.11 -27.45
CA TYR A 238 -11.05 11.43 -26.11
C TYR A 238 -10.76 12.89 -25.74
N LEU A 239 -9.52 13.35 -25.93
CA LEU A 239 -9.09 14.69 -25.57
C LEU A 239 -9.76 15.77 -26.44
N LYS A 240 -10.02 15.49 -27.74
CA LYS A 240 -10.85 16.37 -28.57
C LYS A 240 -12.29 16.44 -28.08
N MET A 241 -12.90 15.30 -27.76
CA MET A 241 -14.29 15.24 -27.28
C MET A 241 -14.53 16.07 -26.02
N ILE A 242 -13.53 16.16 -25.13
CA ILE A 242 -13.61 16.98 -23.91
C ILE A 242 -13.06 18.41 -24.10
N GLY A 243 -12.76 18.81 -25.33
CA GLY A 243 -12.34 20.18 -25.66
C GLY A 243 -10.92 20.54 -25.24
N LEU A 244 -10.06 19.56 -24.94
CA LEU A 244 -8.65 19.79 -24.62
C LEU A 244 -7.77 19.90 -25.87
N LEU A 245 -8.21 19.33 -27.00
CA LEU A 245 -7.52 19.42 -28.28
C LEU A 245 -8.41 20.03 -29.36
N ASP A 246 -7.80 20.82 -30.24
CA ASP A 246 -8.37 21.13 -31.55
C ASP A 246 -8.12 19.99 -32.56
N GLU A 247 -8.62 20.16 -33.79
CA GLU A 247 -8.50 19.13 -34.84
C GLU A 247 -7.06 18.88 -35.28
N ASN A 248 -6.22 19.92 -35.30
CA ASN A 248 -4.82 19.81 -35.69
C ASN A 248 -4.04 19.01 -34.63
N GLN A 249 -4.29 19.29 -33.35
CA GLN A 249 -3.69 18.57 -32.24
C GLN A 249 -4.18 17.12 -32.16
N GLN A 250 -5.46 16.86 -32.42
CA GLN A 250 -5.98 15.50 -32.54
C GLN A 250 -5.21 14.69 -33.61
N HIS A 251 -4.97 15.28 -34.77
CA HIS A 251 -4.22 14.62 -35.85
C HIS A 251 -2.80 14.23 -35.42
N ILE A 252 -2.09 15.14 -34.74
CA ILE A 252 -0.75 14.87 -34.18
C ILE A 252 -0.81 13.70 -33.17
N PHE A 253 -1.78 13.73 -32.26
CA PHE A 253 -1.97 12.64 -31.29
C PHE A 253 -2.25 11.30 -31.96
N ASN A 254 -3.05 11.28 -33.03
CA ASN A 254 -3.40 10.06 -33.74
C ASN A 254 -2.19 9.45 -34.47
N THR A 255 -1.26 10.27 -34.97
CA THR A 255 0.03 9.81 -35.51
C THR A 255 0.85 9.09 -34.43
N TYR A 256 1.03 9.70 -33.25
CA TYR A 256 1.77 9.06 -32.15
C TYR A 256 1.10 7.77 -31.65
N GLN A 257 -0.24 7.71 -31.65
CA GLN A 257 -0.96 6.50 -31.28
C GLN A 257 -0.73 5.35 -32.26
N ALA A 258 -0.63 5.64 -33.56
CA ALA A 258 -0.32 4.63 -34.57
C ALA A 258 1.07 4.03 -34.35
N ASP A 259 2.05 4.85 -33.95
CA ASP A 259 3.41 4.39 -33.64
C ASP A 259 3.46 3.44 -32.43
N ILE A 260 2.59 3.63 -31.43
CA ILE A 260 2.54 2.77 -30.23
C ILE A 260 1.97 1.37 -30.54
N LYS A 261 1.16 1.25 -31.61
CA LYS A 261 0.52 -0.02 -32.00
C LYS A 261 1.41 -0.93 -32.82
N ASN A 262 2.47 -0.39 -33.44
CA ASN A 262 3.44 -1.12 -34.27
C ASN A 262 4.63 -1.63 -33.46
#